data_AF-A0A2D4Q6G4-F1
#
_entry.id   AF-A0A2D4Q6G4-F1
#
_cell.length_a   1.000
_cell.length_b   1.000
_cell.length_c   1.000
_cell.angle_alpha   90.00
_cell.angle_beta   90.00
_cell.angle_gamma   90.00
#
_symmetry.space_group_name_H-M   'P 1'
#
loop_
_entity.id
_entity.type
_entity.pdbx_description
1 polymer ?
#
loop_
_entity_poly.entity_id
_entity_poly.type
_entity_poly.pdbx_seq_one_letter_code
_entity_poly.pdbx_strand_id
1 'polypeptide(L)'
;MGNYKSFGDTKFVPSLPKEKLKKVVWASQAFLQNPEEMEALWESCEKLMYSLEPLQKHLGLSGEGVSTYFSANCSMEDAKLAQKFLDSQNISAYNTRLFKTETGGKTSYEVRLASVLLDEPQLDEMSVKPKQFQFEGCTFTVTRGDYSPILQRVVENLQKAQVR
;
A
#
# COMPACT_ATOMS: atom_id res chain seq x y z
N MET A 1 -8.59 -3.77 6.09
CA MET A 1 -9.96 -3.31 6.38
C MET A 1 -10.31 -2.18 5.43
N GLY A 2 -11.23 -2.38 4.48
CA GLY A 2 -11.48 -1.43 3.40
C GLY A 2 -12.81 -1.68 2.68
N ASN A 3 -12.99 -1.06 1.52
CA ASN A 3 -14.23 -1.12 0.71
C ASN A 3 -14.33 -2.36 -0.21
N TYR A 4 -13.62 -3.43 0.13
CA TYR A 4 -13.73 -4.74 -0.49
C TYR A 4 -14.01 -5.77 0.60
N LYS A 5 -14.90 -6.72 0.33
CA LYS A 5 -15.26 -7.76 1.29
C LYS A 5 -14.08 -8.69 1.51
N SER A 6 -13.76 -8.99 2.77
CA SER A 6 -12.72 -9.97 3.12
C SER A 6 -13.07 -11.39 2.68
N PHE A 7 -14.37 -11.72 2.64
CA PHE A 7 -14.83 -12.97 2.07
C PHE A 7 -15.34 -12.73 0.65
N GLY A 8 -14.53 -13.16 -0.32
CA GLY A 8 -14.86 -13.12 -1.74
C GLY A 8 -14.30 -11.92 -2.51
N ASP A 9 -13.46 -11.07 -1.90
CA ASP A 9 -12.62 -10.07 -2.57
C ASP A 9 -13.36 -9.14 -3.55
N THR A 10 -14.62 -8.85 -3.26
CA THR A 10 -15.52 -8.06 -4.11
C THR A 10 -15.73 -6.67 -3.56
N LYS A 11 -15.72 -5.66 -4.45
CA LYS A 11 -16.01 -4.27 -4.08
C LYS A 11 -17.47 -4.12 -3.65
N PHE A 12 -17.69 -3.24 -2.67
CA PHE A 12 -19.02 -2.75 -2.34
C PHE A 12 -19.03 -1.22 -2.35
N VAL A 13 -20.18 -0.65 -2.70
CA VAL A 13 -20.37 0.80 -2.80
C VAL A 13 -21.62 1.22 -2.01
N PRO A 14 -21.73 2.49 -1.59
CA PRO A 14 -22.92 2.96 -0.91
C PRO A 14 -24.18 2.81 -1.80
N SER A 15 -25.25 2.24 -1.25
CA SER A 15 -26.52 2.00 -1.98
C SER A 15 -27.47 3.21 -1.94
N LEU A 16 -26.93 4.41 -2.15
CA LEU A 16 -27.68 5.66 -2.27
C LEU A 16 -27.01 6.58 -3.29
N PRO A 17 -27.75 7.50 -3.94
CA PRO A 17 -27.14 8.46 -4.86
C PRO A 17 -26.00 9.24 -4.20
N LYS A 18 -24.87 9.34 -4.90
CA LYS A 18 -23.67 10.09 -4.47
C LYS A 18 -23.99 11.49 -3.96
N GLU A 19 -24.84 12.22 -4.68
CA GLU A 19 -25.27 13.58 -4.29
C GLU A 19 -26.02 13.62 -2.95
N LYS A 20 -26.77 12.56 -2.62
CA LYS A 20 -27.44 12.47 -1.31
C LYS A 20 -26.43 12.20 -0.20
N LEU A 21 -25.45 11.33 -0.43
CA LEU A 21 -24.37 11.10 0.53
C LEU A 21 -23.56 12.40 0.75
N LYS A 22 -23.25 13.13 -0.32
CA LYS A 22 -22.57 14.43 -0.24
C LYS A 22 -23.32 15.40 0.67
N LYS A 23 -24.64 15.54 0.50
CA LYS A 23 -25.47 16.40 1.36
C LYS A 23 -25.38 16.00 2.84
N VAL A 24 -25.35 14.71 3.15
CA VAL A 24 -25.17 14.23 4.53
C VAL A 24 -23.79 14.62 5.07
N VAL A 25 -22.73 14.45 4.26
CA VAL A 25 -21.37 14.85 4.64
C VAL A 25 -21.28 16.35 4.91
N TRP A 26 -21.84 17.20 4.03
CA TRP A 26 -21.82 18.67 4.18
C TRP A 26 -22.65 19.17 5.38
N ALA A 27 -23.70 18.43 5.77
CA ALA A 27 -24.50 18.76 6.95
C ALA A 27 -23.89 18.20 8.25
N SER A 28 -22.80 17.44 8.19
CA SER A 28 -22.20 16.80 9.36
C SER A 28 -21.43 17.78 10.23
N GLN A 29 -21.35 17.49 11.53
CA GLN A 29 -20.54 18.26 12.47
C GLN A 29 -19.06 18.29 12.07
N ALA A 30 -18.56 17.22 11.45
CA ALA A 30 -17.17 17.14 10.97
C ALA A 30 -16.90 18.19 9.89
N PHE A 31 -17.84 18.37 8.95
CA PHE A 31 -17.74 19.41 7.93
C PHE A 31 -17.83 20.81 8.51
N LEU A 32 -18.72 21.03 9.49
CA LEU A 32 -18.82 22.33 10.18
C LEU A 32 -17.55 22.70 10.95
N GLN A 33 -16.81 21.71 11.45
CA GLN A 33 -15.58 21.92 12.21
C GLN A 33 -14.35 22.06 11.31
N ASN A 34 -14.25 21.26 10.26
CA ASN A 34 -13.07 21.19 9.38
C ASN A 34 -13.49 21.14 7.91
N PRO A 35 -14.06 22.22 7.35
CA PRO A 35 -14.63 22.21 6.00
C PRO A 35 -13.58 21.89 4.93
N GLU A 36 -12.43 22.55 4.96
CA GLU A 36 -11.37 22.38 3.95
C GLU A 36 -10.83 20.94 3.90
N GLU A 37 -10.58 20.34 5.07
CA GLU A 37 -10.12 18.95 5.15
C GLU A 37 -11.20 17.97 4.67
N MET A 38 -12.45 18.20 5.04
CA MET A 38 -13.56 17.35 4.63
C MET A 38 -13.82 17.43 3.13
N GLU A 39 -13.67 18.61 2.53
CA GLU A 39 -13.73 18.78 1.07
C GLU A 39 -12.59 18.02 0.39
N ALA A 40 -11.34 18.18 0.84
CA ALA A 40 -10.19 17.48 0.29
C ALA A 40 -10.34 15.95 0.39
N LEU A 41 -10.80 15.45 1.54
CA LEU A 41 -11.09 14.02 1.74
C LEU A 41 -12.18 13.54 0.80
N TRP A 42 -13.28 14.28 0.70
CA TRP A 42 -14.38 13.94 -0.22
C TRP A 42 -13.87 13.86 -1.65
N GLU A 43 -13.21 14.92 -2.16
CA GLU A 43 -12.66 14.98 -3.52
C GLU A 43 -11.68 13.84 -3.81
N SER A 44 -10.85 13.46 -2.84
CA SER A 44 -9.87 12.39 -3.01
C SER A 44 -10.50 11.01 -3.24
N CYS A 45 -11.72 10.77 -2.73
CA CYS A 45 -12.31 9.43 -2.70
C CYS A 45 -13.69 9.31 -3.35
N GLU A 46 -14.44 10.40 -3.55
CA GLU A 46 -15.85 10.36 -3.94
C GLU A 46 -16.11 9.63 -5.27
N LYS A 47 -15.20 9.77 -6.24
CA LYS A 47 -15.27 9.05 -7.51
C LYS A 47 -15.00 7.56 -7.32
N LEU A 48 -13.93 7.20 -6.60
CA LEU A 48 -13.54 5.81 -6.39
C LEU A 48 -14.49 5.07 -5.43
N MET A 49 -15.15 5.78 -4.51
CA MET A 49 -16.13 5.25 -3.58
C MET A 49 -17.34 4.65 -4.30
N TYR A 50 -17.76 5.26 -5.41
CA TYR A 50 -18.94 4.85 -6.18
C TYR A 50 -18.61 4.09 -7.47
N SER A 51 -17.38 4.21 -7.97
CA SER A 51 -16.98 3.60 -9.23
C SER A 51 -17.09 2.07 -9.19
N LEU A 52 -17.71 1.50 -10.22
CA LEU A 52 -17.83 0.05 -10.46
C LEU A 52 -17.23 -0.33 -11.82
N GLU A 53 -16.20 0.39 -12.26
CA GLU A 53 -15.41 0.03 -13.43
C GLU A 53 -14.96 -1.44 -13.33
N PRO A 54 -14.92 -2.21 -14.44
CA PRO A 54 -14.68 -3.66 -14.40
C PRO A 54 -13.46 -4.08 -13.57
N LEU A 55 -12.32 -3.39 -13.75
CA LEU A 55 -11.07 -3.67 -13.04
C LEU A 55 -11.14 -3.40 -11.53
N GLN A 56 -12.13 -2.65 -11.07
CA GLN A 56 -12.28 -2.28 -9.65
C GLN A 56 -13.26 -3.21 -8.92
N LYS A 57 -13.88 -4.18 -9.58
CA LYS A 57 -14.90 -5.02 -8.94
C LYS A 57 -14.30 -6.08 -8.04
N HIS A 58 -13.06 -6.48 -8.30
CA HIS A 58 -12.36 -7.54 -7.60
C HIS A 58 -10.95 -7.10 -7.19
N LEU A 59 -10.41 -7.73 -6.17
CA LEU A 59 -8.97 -7.67 -5.91
C LEU A 59 -8.24 -8.61 -6.88
N GLY A 60 -7.12 -8.15 -7.41
CA GLY A 60 -6.38 -8.91 -8.43
C GLY A 60 -5.13 -8.18 -8.92
N LEU A 61 -4.33 -8.89 -9.71
CA LEU A 61 -3.11 -8.38 -10.35
C LEU A 61 -3.26 -8.47 -11.88
N SER A 62 -2.53 -7.63 -12.63
CA SER A 62 -2.40 -7.78 -14.07
C SER A 62 -3.72 -7.76 -14.87
N GLY A 63 -4.57 -6.77 -14.64
CA GLY A 63 -5.84 -6.62 -15.38
C GLY A 63 -7.00 -7.48 -14.85
N GLU A 64 -6.78 -8.28 -13.81
CA GLU A 64 -7.82 -9.08 -13.16
C GLU A 64 -8.48 -8.34 -11.98
N GLY A 65 -7.92 -7.21 -11.54
CA GLY A 65 -8.44 -6.47 -10.40
C GLY A 65 -7.54 -5.32 -9.92
N VAL A 66 -7.83 -4.84 -8.72
CA VAL A 66 -7.00 -3.85 -8.00
C VAL A 66 -6.17 -4.55 -6.93
N SER A 67 -4.91 -4.14 -6.77
CA SER A 67 -4.09 -4.53 -5.63
C SER A 67 -3.32 -3.33 -5.11
N THR A 68 -3.01 -3.35 -3.81
CA THR A 68 -2.11 -2.38 -3.17
C THR A 68 -0.85 -3.04 -2.61
N TYR A 69 -0.71 -4.36 -2.76
CA TYR A 69 0.52 -5.12 -2.51
C TYR A 69 1.55 -4.89 -3.63
N PHE A 70 1.06 -4.60 -4.83
CA PHE A 70 1.84 -4.31 -6.02
C PHE A 70 1.47 -2.92 -6.54
N SER A 71 2.40 -2.19 -7.16
CA SER A 71 2.05 -1.00 -7.94
C SER A 71 1.17 -1.38 -9.13
N ALA A 72 0.35 -0.44 -9.61
CA ALA A 72 -0.70 -0.71 -10.60
C ALA A 72 -0.19 -1.24 -11.96
N ASN A 73 1.08 -1.00 -12.27
CA ASN A 73 1.78 -1.45 -13.47
C ASN A 73 2.47 -2.83 -13.33
N CYS A 74 2.31 -3.51 -12.18
CA CYS A 74 2.82 -4.86 -12.00
C CYS A 74 1.93 -5.92 -12.65
N SER A 75 2.58 -6.83 -13.33
CA SER A 75 2.06 -8.05 -13.94
C SER A 75 2.31 -9.28 -13.06
N MET A 76 1.77 -10.42 -13.46
CA MET A 76 2.04 -11.70 -12.80
C MET A 76 3.51 -12.12 -12.97
N GLU A 77 4.11 -11.75 -14.09
CA GLU A 77 5.53 -11.97 -14.41
C GLU A 77 6.42 -11.19 -13.44
N ASP A 78 6.07 -9.93 -13.15
CA ASP A 78 6.78 -9.09 -12.17
C ASP A 78 6.71 -9.71 -10.77
N ALA A 79 5.54 -10.22 -10.35
CA ALA A 79 5.38 -10.88 -9.05
C ALA A 79 6.23 -12.16 -8.94
N LYS A 80 6.27 -12.99 -10.00
CA LYS A 80 7.10 -14.19 -10.04
C LYS A 80 8.59 -13.86 -10.00
N LEU A 81 9.02 -12.84 -10.73
CA LEU A 81 10.40 -12.37 -10.74
C LEU A 81 10.83 -11.89 -9.35
N ALA A 82 9.99 -11.09 -8.69
CA ALA A 82 10.24 -10.62 -7.34
C ALA A 82 10.30 -11.78 -6.34
N GLN A 83 9.43 -12.79 -6.45
CA GLN A 83 9.48 -13.95 -5.57
C GLN A 83 10.81 -14.71 -5.69
N LYS A 84 11.29 -14.96 -6.92
CA LYS A 84 12.61 -15.58 -7.14
C LYS A 84 13.74 -14.76 -6.52
N PHE A 85 13.68 -13.43 -6.68
CA PHE A 85 14.66 -12.53 -6.07
C PHE A 85 14.66 -12.66 -4.55
N LEU A 86 13.47 -12.59 -3.92
CA LEU A 86 13.30 -12.72 -2.47
C LEU A 86 13.86 -14.06 -1.95
N ASP A 87 13.53 -15.17 -2.63
CA ASP A 87 14.04 -16.51 -2.30
C ASP A 87 15.58 -16.55 -2.38
N SER A 88 16.18 -15.95 -3.42
CA SER A 88 17.64 -15.89 -3.60
C SER A 88 18.36 -15.12 -2.50
N GLN A 89 17.68 -14.16 -1.87
CA GLN A 89 18.22 -13.33 -0.79
C GLN A 89 17.82 -13.84 0.61
N ASN A 90 17.08 -14.95 0.70
CA ASN A 90 16.46 -15.44 1.93
C ASN A 90 15.58 -14.37 2.64
N ILE A 91 14.86 -13.56 1.86
CA ILE A 91 13.94 -12.55 2.37
C ILE A 91 12.51 -13.10 2.27
N SER A 92 11.77 -13.07 3.38
CA SER A 92 10.37 -13.49 3.37
C SER A 92 9.48 -12.42 2.73
N ALA A 93 8.50 -12.83 1.92
CA ALA A 93 7.54 -11.92 1.30
C ALA A 93 6.46 -11.39 2.27
N TYR A 94 6.28 -11.99 3.46
CA TYR A 94 5.14 -11.75 4.34
C TYR A 94 4.94 -10.30 4.77
N ASN A 95 6.02 -9.54 4.99
CA ASN A 95 5.97 -8.14 5.42
C ASN A 95 6.46 -7.19 4.32
N THR A 96 6.28 -7.55 3.04
CA THR A 96 6.80 -6.78 1.90
C THR A 96 5.70 -6.35 0.94
N ARG A 97 5.98 -5.28 0.20
CA ARG A 97 5.25 -4.87 -1.01
C ARG A 97 6.21 -4.62 -2.17
N LEU A 98 5.70 -4.70 -3.40
CA LEU A 98 6.49 -4.53 -4.61
C LEU A 98 6.04 -3.30 -5.40
N PHE A 99 6.98 -2.40 -5.70
CA PHE A 99 6.73 -1.24 -6.56
C PHE A 99 7.63 -1.31 -7.78
N LYS A 100 7.03 -1.17 -8.97
CA LYS A 100 7.71 -1.20 -10.25
C LYS A 100 7.81 0.20 -10.83
N THR A 101 9.02 0.61 -11.16
CA THR A 101 9.31 1.86 -11.87
C THR A 101 9.91 1.55 -13.24
N GLU A 102 9.44 2.22 -14.27
CA GLU A 102 9.99 2.11 -15.61
C GLU A 102 10.48 3.50 -16.06
N THR A 103 11.77 3.62 -16.37
CA THR A 103 12.38 4.90 -16.77
C THR A 103 13.42 4.66 -17.85
N GLY A 104 13.28 5.36 -18.98
CA GLY A 104 14.24 5.24 -20.10
C GLY A 104 14.36 3.81 -20.66
N GLY A 105 13.26 3.04 -20.66
CA GLY A 105 13.23 1.64 -21.10
C GLY A 105 13.87 0.65 -20.13
N LYS A 106 14.27 1.08 -18.93
CA LYS A 106 14.77 0.21 -17.87
C LYS A 106 13.71 0.02 -16.78
N THR A 107 13.54 -1.22 -16.36
CA THR A 107 12.65 -1.58 -15.26
C THR A 107 13.45 -1.73 -13.96
N SER A 108 12.96 -1.09 -12.90
CA SER A 108 13.47 -1.27 -11.55
C SER A 108 12.32 -1.63 -10.59
N TYR A 109 12.66 -2.41 -9.57
CA TYR A 109 11.75 -2.86 -8.54
C TYR A 109 12.20 -2.38 -7.17
N GLU A 110 11.25 -1.96 -6.36
CA GLU A 110 11.43 -1.70 -4.94
C GLU A 110 10.68 -2.79 -4.16
N VAL A 111 11.40 -3.55 -3.35
CA VAL A 111 10.83 -4.41 -2.31
C VAL A 111 10.85 -3.61 -1.02
N ARG A 112 9.68 -3.17 -0.57
CA ARG A 112 9.55 -2.33 0.62
C ARG A 112 9.08 -3.15 1.82
N LEU A 113 9.91 -3.21 2.86
CA LEU A 113 9.60 -3.88 4.12
C LEU A 113 8.78 -2.98 5.05
N ALA A 114 7.80 -3.57 5.73
CA ALA A 114 7.08 -2.94 6.82
C ALA A 114 7.92 -2.91 8.10
N SER A 115 8.25 -1.71 8.58
CA SER A 115 9.03 -1.49 9.80
C SER A 115 8.80 -0.09 10.38
N VAL A 116 9.09 0.07 11.67
CA VAL A 116 9.20 1.39 12.32
C VAL A 116 10.40 2.17 11.77
N LEU A 117 11.56 1.51 11.73
CA LEU A 117 12.79 2.13 11.26
C LEU A 117 12.67 2.48 9.78
N LEU A 118 13.25 3.62 9.41
CA LEU A 118 13.37 4.10 8.03
C LEU A 118 14.75 3.76 7.46
N ASP A 119 14.93 3.95 6.16
CA ASP A 119 16.24 3.93 5.51
C ASP A 119 16.96 5.27 5.76
N GLU A 120 17.45 5.48 6.98
CA GLU A 120 18.26 6.65 7.33
C GLU A 120 19.77 6.39 7.14
N PRO A 121 20.58 7.41 6.76
CA PRO A 121 21.98 7.20 6.39
C PRO A 121 22.93 6.77 7.52
N GLN A 122 22.57 6.86 8.81
CA GLN A 122 23.51 6.62 9.92
C GLN A 122 22.82 6.05 11.17
N LEU A 123 23.56 5.20 11.89
CA LEU A 123 23.27 4.56 13.19
C LEU A 123 22.48 3.24 13.20
N ASP A 124 22.98 2.17 12.58
CA ASP A 124 22.83 0.84 13.21
C ASP A 124 23.77 -0.20 12.61
N GLU A 125 24.29 -1.14 13.40
CA GLU A 125 24.99 -2.34 12.87
C GLU A 125 24.03 -3.28 12.11
N MET A 126 22.72 -3.05 12.28
CA MET A 126 21.61 -3.60 11.50
C MET A 126 21.22 -2.70 10.30
N SER A 127 22.00 -1.66 9.97
CA SER A 127 21.73 -0.77 8.83
C SER A 127 21.89 -1.56 7.54
N VAL A 128 20.79 -2.14 7.07
CA VAL A 128 20.59 -2.43 5.66
C VAL A 128 20.51 -1.05 5.01
N LYS A 129 21.65 -0.47 4.61
CA LYS A 129 21.64 0.53 3.54
C LYS A 129 20.73 -0.02 2.44
N PRO A 130 19.87 0.76 1.78
CA PRO A 130 19.05 0.24 0.69
C PRO A 130 19.96 -0.51 -0.28
N LYS A 131 19.88 -1.84 -0.23
CA LYS A 131 20.80 -2.70 -0.97
C LYS A 131 20.21 -2.78 -2.36
N GLN A 132 20.94 -2.21 -3.31
CA GLN A 132 20.62 -2.32 -4.71
C GLN A 132 21.26 -3.61 -5.24
N PHE A 133 20.46 -4.43 -5.91
CA PHE A 133 20.84 -5.72 -6.47
C PHE A 133 20.56 -5.71 -7.97
N GLN A 134 21.42 -6.38 -8.73
CA GLN A 134 21.12 -6.75 -10.11
C GLN A 134 20.64 -8.20 -10.11
N PHE A 135 19.44 -8.44 -10.65
CA PHE A 135 18.83 -9.76 -10.70
C PHE A 135 18.09 -9.95 -12.01
N GLU A 136 18.47 -10.97 -12.78
CA GLU A 136 17.90 -11.30 -14.09
C GLU A 136 17.73 -10.07 -15.02
N GLY A 137 18.75 -9.19 -15.05
CA GLY A 137 18.77 -7.99 -15.91
C GLY A 137 17.96 -6.79 -15.38
N CYS A 138 17.32 -6.91 -14.23
CA CYS A 138 16.58 -5.84 -13.57
C CYS A 138 17.31 -5.35 -12.31
N THR A 139 17.04 -4.10 -11.94
CA THR A 139 17.51 -3.53 -10.68
C THR A 139 16.47 -3.75 -9.59
N PHE A 140 16.86 -4.36 -8.48
CA PHE A 140 16.04 -4.47 -7.27
C PHE A 140 16.64 -3.60 -6.17
N THR A 141 15.80 -2.83 -5.48
CA THR A 141 16.18 -2.10 -4.26
C THR A 141 15.33 -2.62 -3.12
N VAL A 142 15.99 -3.05 -2.05
CA VAL A 142 15.29 -3.41 -0.80
C VAL A 142 15.28 -2.20 0.12
N THR A 143 14.11 -1.70 0.45
CA THR A 143 13.86 -0.55 1.33
C THR A 143 13.03 -0.95 2.54
N ARG A 144 12.94 -0.09 3.55
CA ARG A 144 12.08 -0.30 4.73
C ARG A 144 11.35 0.96 5.16
N GLY A 145 10.47 0.83 6.15
CA GLY A 145 9.68 1.94 6.69
C GLY A 145 8.22 1.95 6.25
N ASP A 146 7.75 0.89 5.58
CA ASP A 146 6.33 0.83 5.21
C ASP A 146 5.47 0.81 6.48
N TYR A 147 4.44 1.67 6.51
CA TYR A 147 3.55 1.87 7.66
C TYR A 147 4.24 2.29 8.97
N SER A 148 5.45 2.87 8.92
CA SER A 148 6.25 3.23 10.10
C SER A 148 5.48 3.93 11.23
N PRO A 149 4.72 5.02 10.99
CA PRO A 149 4.00 5.70 12.07
C PRO A 149 2.91 4.84 12.74
N ILE A 150 2.32 3.90 11.99
CA ILE A 150 1.31 2.97 12.51
C ILE A 150 1.99 1.89 13.34
N LEU A 151 3.08 1.30 12.81
CA LEU A 151 3.86 0.28 13.52
C LEU A 151 4.50 0.82 14.79
N GLN A 152 4.88 2.09 14.83
CA GLN A 152 5.41 2.75 16.02
C GLN A 152 4.39 2.68 17.17
N ARG A 153 3.11 2.96 16.89
CA ARG A 153 2.04 2.81 17.89
C ARG A 153 1.86 1.37 18.35
N VAL A 154 2.06 0.39 17.45
CA VAL A 154 2.01 -1.02 17.82
C VAL A 154 3.13 -1.35 18.81
N VAL A 155 4.36 -0.97 18.48
CA VAL A 155 5.54 -1.20 19.34
C VAL A 155 5.37 -0.55 20.71
N GLU A 156 4.92 0.70 20.78
CA GLU A 156 4.65 1.40 22.05
C GLU A 156 3.67 0.64 22.95
N ASN A 157 2.60 0.10 22.37
CA ASN A 157 1.62 -0.67 23.15
C ASN A 157 2.16 -2.05 23.54
N LEU A 158 2.93 -2.71 22.67
CA LEU A 158 3.59 -3.97 23.01
C LEU A 158 4.60 -3.79 24.15
N GLN A 159 5.38 -2.70 24.15
CA GLN A 159 6.31 -2.36 25.24
C GLN A 159 5.57 -2.12 26.56
N LYS A 160 4.43 -1.41 26.53
CA LYS A 160 3.58 -1.24 27.72
C LYS A 160 3.00 -2.57 28.23
N ALA A 161 2.72 -3.50 27.32
CA ALA A 161 2.15 -4.80 27.64
C ALA A 161 3.21 -5.82 28.13
N GLN A 162 4.50 -5.52 28.01
CA GLN A 162 5.54 -6.33 28.65
C GLN A 162 5.39 -6.20 30.17
N VAL A 163 4.75 -7.20 30.77
CA VAL A 163 4.72 -7.39 32.22
C VAL A 163 6.17 -7.52 32.69
N ARG A 164 6.57 -6.67 33.64
CA ARG A 164 7.83 -6.83 34.37
C ARG A 164 7.76 -8.01 35.33
#